data_AF-A0A8H3DPM8-F1
#
_entry.id   AF-A0A8H3DPM8-F1
#
_cell.length_a   1.000
_cell.length_b   1.000
_cell.length_c   1.000
_cell.angle_alpha   90.00
_cell.angle_beta   90.00
_cell.angle_gamma   90.00
#
_symmetry.space_group_name_H-M   'P 1'
#
loop_
_entity.id
_entity.type
_entity.pdbx_description
1 polymer ?
#
loop_
_entity_poly.entity_id
_entity_poly.type
_entity_poly.pdbx_seq_one_letter_code
_entity_poly.pdbx_strand_id
1 'polypeptide(L)'
;MIRDDDKQFMKSVLWTYSPGLSGVVYLLWRYVYYEQFLKDHPHPDRFMIPFTDVFFRCILCSTPDQAFALSIFRILNFHASKLWKNAPIKIRSELADSRLMMQAYINQLKLGIQPIDDDETPLPMADIPDMLYFLYRHFLPGCQEMIPELLGITIQRCWVAFLNPFKITAFLVEFRGMLGWFRAFIGCFDQPHPDNENLKLKAVTHTMDSDLMGLIGRVMVFINPTPKAPEDLDNNEKLLKECENIFIEISYLPPGGELEDYFVDRGVGARIQKSLGGWNTLVIFVKHAFIAGLHVFKRTGSRERLEDREGPTEVVAMLRVEHPVHNYMRFFNAF
;
A
#
# COMPACT_ATOMS: atom_id res chain seq x y z
N MET A 1 24.14 -20.05 -14.15
CA MET A 1 24.53 -18.94 -15.04
C MET A 1 23.71 -17.68 -14.80
N ILE A 2 22.38 -17.65 -14.98
CA ILE A 2 21.57 -16.44 -14.65
C ILE A 2 21.63 -16.04 -13.16
N ARG A 3 22.05 -16.96 -12.27
CA ARG A 3 21.87 -16.87 -10.81
C ARG A 3 22.96 -16.09 -10.06
N ASP A 4 24.11 -15.83 -10.66
CA ASP A 4 25.24 -15.14 -10.01
C ASP A 4 25.39 -13.68 -10.47
N ASP A 5 24.67 -13.28 -11.54
CA ASP A 5 24.74 -11.95 -12.16
C ASP A 5 23.58 -11.00 -11.76
N ASP A 6 22.66 -11.44 -10.89
CA ASP A 6 21.44 -10.70 -10.51
C ASP A 6 21.75 -9.29 -9.95
N LYS A 7 22.88 -9.14 -9.25
CA LYS A 7 23.36 -7.85 -8.70
C LYS A 7 23.81 -6.88 -9.80
N GLN A 8 24.58 -7.39 -10.77
CA GLN A 8 25.04 -6.58 -11.89
C GLN A 8 23.87 -6.22 -12.78
N PHE A 9 22.87 -7.09 -12.90
CA PHE A 9 21.66 -6.83 -13.65
C PHE A 9 20.91 -5.61 -13.11
N MET A 10 20.48 -5.61 -11.84
CA MET A 10 19.70 -4.48 -11.30
C MET A 10 20.51 -3.17 -11.32
N LYS A 11 21.80 -3.23 -10.97
CA LYS A 11 22.66 -2.04 -11.06
C LYS A 11 22.84 -1.57 -12.50
N SER A 12 22.96 -2.46 -13.47
CA SER A 12 23.08 -2.02 -14.87
C SER A 12 21.77 -1.38 -15.32
N VAL A 13 20.64 -2.05 -15.13
CA VAL A 13 19.32 -1.57 -15.58
C VAL A 13 18.94 -0.26 -14.90
N LEU A 14 19.24 -0.06 -13.62
CA LEU A 14 18.93 1.20 -12.93
C LEU A 14 19.77 2.38 -13.44
N TRP A 15 21.01 2.13 -13.85
CA TRP A 15 21.97 3.17 -14.27
C TRP A 15 21.94 3.45 -15.78
N THR A 16 21.39 2.52 -16.57
CA THR A 16 21.20 2.69 -18.01
C THR A 16 19.73 2.95 -18.32
N TYR A 17 19.41 4.14 -18.84
CA TYR A 17 18.11 4.36 -19.46
C TYR A 17 17.91 3.29 -20.56
N SER A 18 16.94 2.39 -20.33
CA SER A 18 16.72 1.21 -21.18
C SER A 18 15.36 1.32 -21.85
N PRO A 19 15.23 2.06 -22.96
CA PRO A 19 13.98 2.12 -23.71
C PRO A 19 13.73 0.73 -24.32
N GLY A 20 12.78 -0.01 -23.76
CA GLY A 20 12.45 -1.38 -24.21
C GLY A 20 12.70 -2.49 -23.19
N LEU A 21 12.85 -2.18 -21.91
CA LEU A 21 12.82 -3.17 -20.82
C LEU A 21 11.54 -4.02 -20.86
N SER A 22 10.39 -3.42 -21.20
CA SER A 22 9.12 -4.14 -21.45
C SER A 22 9.25 -5.20 -22.55
N GLY A 23 9.99 -4.91 -23.63
CA GLY A 23 10.28 -5.85 -24.71
C GLY A 23 11.19 -7.01 -24.27
N VAL A 24 12.22 -6.71 -23.47
CA VAL A 24 13.09 -7.74 -22.88
C VAL A 24 12.29 -8.67 -21.96
N VAL A 25 11.46 -8.10 -21.08
CA VAL A 25 10.55 -8.84 -20.19
C VAL A 25 9.61 -9.72 -21.00
N TYR A 26 9.05 -9.22 -22.11
CA TYR A 26 8.19 -10.01 -23.00
C TYR A 26 8.92 -11.22 -23.59
N LEU A 27 10.14 -11.02 -24.11
CA LEU A 27 10.93 -12.11 -24.70
C LEU A 27 11.28 -13.17 -23.66
N LEU A 28 11.66 -12.75 -22.45
CA LEU A 28 11.92 -13.65 -21.33
C LEU A 28 10.66 -14.42 -20.93
N TRP A 29 9.52 -13.74 -20.83
CA TRP A 29 8.24 -14.36 -20.53
C TRP A 29 7.87 -15.42 -21.56
N ARG A 30 7.98 -15.08 -22.86
CA ARG A 30 7.71 -16.01 -23.97
C ARG A 30 8.63 -17.22 -23.93
N TYR A 31 9.91 -17.02 -23.64
CA TYR A 31 10.87 -18.11 -23.50
C TYR A 31 10.48 -19.05 -22.36
N VAL A 32 10.17 -18.51 -21.18
CA VAL A 32 9.77 -19.30 -20.02
C VAL A 32 8.46 -20.06 -20.30
N TYR A 33 7.48 -19.39 -20.90
CA TYR A 33 6.21 -20.02 -21.28
C TYR A 33 6.41 -21.13 -22.31
N TYR A 34 7.27 -20.93 -23.30
CA TYR A 34 7.60 -21.93 -24.32
C TYR A 34 8.32 -23.14 -23.72
N GLU A 35 9.27 -22.91 -22.81
CA GLU A 35 9.99 -23.96 -22.09
C GLU A 35 9.07 -24.79 -21.19
N GLN A 36 7.99 -24.21 -20.65
CA GLN A 36 6.95 -24.94 -19.93
C GLN A 36 6.09 -25.83 -20.84
N PHE A 37 5.84 -25.39 -22.07
CA PHE A 37 4.99 -26.12 -23.02
C PHE A 37 5.71 -27.22 -23.78
N LEU A 38 6.98 -27.01 -24.14
CA LEU A 38 7.73 -27.93 -24.98
C LEU A 38 8.30 -29.14 -24.24
N LYS A 39 8.53 -28.99 -22.94
CA LYS A 39 9.12 -30.03 -22.11
C LYS A 39 8.00 -30.45 -21.18
N ASP A 40 7.61 -31.73 -21.21
CA ASP A 40 6.86 -32.41 -20.14
C ASP A 40 7.70 -32.38 -18.84
N HIS A 41 8.00 -31.17 -18.38
CA HIS A 41 8.94 -30.92 -17.32
C HIS A 41 8.18 -31.08 -16.02
N PRO A 42 8.61 -31.98 -15.11
CA PRO A 42 7.89 -32.25 -13.88
C PRO A 42 7.80 -31.03 -12.92
N HIS A 43 8.50 -29.94 -13.23
CA HIS A 43 8.59 -28.73 -12.39
C HIS A 43 8.51 -27.44 -13.21
N PRO A 44 7.33 -27.05 -13.72
CA PRO A 44 7.12 -25.79 -14.45
C PRO A 44 7.52 -24.55 -13.63
N ASP A 45 7.55 -24.66 -12.30
CA ASP A 45 7.91 -23.60 -11.37
C ASP A 45 9.39 -23.21 -11.41
N ARG A 46 10.25 -24.09 -11.95
CA ARG A 46 11.71 -23.90 -11.97
C ARG A 46 12.13 -22.60 -12.65
N PHE A 47 11.42 -22.20 -13.71
CA PHE A 47 11.72 -21.01 -14.51
C PHE A 47 10.81 -19.82 -14.19
N MET A 48 9.57 -20.06 -13.75
CA MET A 48 8.64 -18.98 -13.40
C MET A 48 9.06 -18.22 -12.16
N ILE A 49 9.60 -18.90 -11.14
CA ILE A 49 10.00 -18.22 -9.91
C ILE A 49 11.14 -17.22 -10.17
N PRO A 50 12.26 -17.60 -10.83
CA PRO A 50 13.29 -16.64 -11.23
C PRO A 50 12.78 -15.55 -12.18
N PHE A 51 11.91 -15.89 -13.13
CA PHE A 51 11.32 -14.90 -14.02
C PHE A 51 10.53 -13.84 -13.27
N THR A 52 9.71 -14.24 -12.29
CA THR A 52 8.90 -13.32 -11.48
C THR A 52 9.79 -12.37 -10.67
N ASP A 53 10.94 -12.85 -10.18
CA ASP A 53 11.95 -12.02 -9.50
C ASP A 53 12.51 -10.94 -10.44
N VAL A 54 12.98 -11.34 -11.62
CA VAL A 54 13.49 -10.43 -12.66
C VAL A 54 12.40 -9.45 -13.09
N PHE A 55 11.16 -9.91 -13.27
CA PHE A 55 10.02 -9.09 -13.65
C PHE A 55 9.78 -7.94 -12.67
N PHE A 56 9.73 -8.21 -11.36
CA PHE A 56 9.52 -7.16 -10.36
C PHE A 56 10.72 -6.20 -10.26
N ARG A 57 11.95 -6.70 -10.42
CA ARG A 57 13.14 -5.83 -10.54
C ARG A 57 13.06 -4.91 -11.75
N CYS A 58 12.54 -5.41 -12.89
CA CYS A 58 12.30 -4.60 -14.07
C CYS A 58 11.23 -3.52 -13.82
N ILE A 59 10.15 -3.83 -13.11
CA ILE A 59 9.15 -2.82 -12.72
C ILE A 59 9.80 -1.69 -11.91
N LEU A 60 10.66 -2.03 -10.93
CA LEU A 60 11.36 -1.03 -10.10
C LEU A 60 12.27 -0.09 -10.91
N CYS A 61 12.80 -0.56 -12.03
CA CYS A 61 13.71 0.20 -12.88
C CYS A 61 13.04 0.75 -14.15
N SER A 62 11.74 0.51 -14.32
CA SER A 62 11.03 0.91 -15.53
C SER A 62 10.81 2.42 -15.59
N THR A 63 10.71 2.92 -16.81
CA THR A 63 10.34 4.31 -17.08
C THR A 63 8.82 4.40 -17.23
N PRO A 64 8.21 5.58 -17.03
CA PRO A 64 6.75 5.74 -17.10
C PRO A 64 6.12 5.21 -18.39
N ASP A 65 6.77 5.43 -19.54
CA ASP A 65 6.35 4.96 -20.88
C ASP A 65 6.27 3.42 -21.00
N GLN A 66 6.92 2.70 -20.09
CA GLN A 66 6.94 1.23 -20.05
C GLN A 66 6.02 0.65 -18.99
N ALA A 67 5.55 1.47 -18.05
CA ALA A 67 4.76 1.03 -16.90
C ALA A 67 3.46 0.35 -17.34
N PHE A 68 2.77 0.91 -18.33
CA PHE A 68 1.52 0.34 -18.85
C PHE A 68 1.73 -1.07 -19.43
N ALA A 69 2.71 -1.24 -20.31
CA ALA A 69 3.02 -2.54 -20.89
C ALA A 69 3.37 -3.59 -19.82
N LEU A 70 4.18 -3.21 -18.82
CA LEU A 70 4.55 -4.10 -17.71
C LEU A 70 3.35 -4.47 -16.83
N SER A 71 2.43 -3.53 -16.58
CA SER A 71 1.19 -3.80 -15.83
C SER A 71 0.28 -4.81 -16.53
N ILE A 72 0.17 -4.75 -17.87
CA ILE A 72 -0.57 -5.76 -18.66
C ILE A 72 0.08 -7.13 -18.46
N PHE A 73 1.42 -7.21 -18.53
CA PHE A 73 2.12 -8.47 -18.29
C PHE A 73 1.86 -9.04 -16.91
N ARG A 74 1.73 -8.20 -15.87
CA ARG A 74 1.36 -8.66 -14.53
C ARG A 74 -0.01 -9.32 -14.52
N ILE A 75 -1.01 -8.67 -15.13
CA ILE A 75 -2.40 -9.19 -15.19
C ILE A 75 -2.43 -10.54 -15.90
N LEU A 76 -1.73 -10.67 -17.03
CA LEU A 76 -1.64 -11.92 -17.78
C LEU A 76 -0.87 -13.03 -17.04
N ASN A 77 0.01 -12.67 -16.10
CA ASN A 77 0.84 -13.59 -15.32
C ASN A 77 0.31 -13.92 -13.92
N PHE A 78 -1.00 -13.80 -13.69
CA PHE A 78 -1.60 -14.07 -12.38
C PHE A 78 -1.24 -15.44 -11.79
N HIS A 79 -1.10 -16.49 -12.62
CA HIS A 79 -0.65 -17.82 -12.19
C HIS A 79 0.81 -17.80 -11.68
N ALA A 80 1.70 -17.09 -12.37
CA ALA A 80 3.09 -16.92 -11.97
C ALA A 80 3.21 -16.28 -10.58
N SER A 81 2.42 -15.22 -10.37
CA SER A 81 2.37 -14.49 -9.10
C SER A 81 1.95 -15.39 -7.93
N LYS A 82 0.97 -16.28 -8.13
CA LYS A 82 0.55 -17.27 -7.13
C LYS A 82 1.65 -18.28 -6.80
N LEU A 83 2.29 -18.85 -7.82
CA LEU A 83 3.39 -19.80 -7.62
C LEU A 83 4.55 -19.13 -6.88
N TRP A 84 4.89 -17.90 -7.27
CA TRP A 84 5.94 -17.14 -6.62
C TRP A 84 5.59 -16.86 -5.16
N LYS A 85 4.37 -16.40 -4.85
CA LYS A 85 3.87 -16.18 -3.47
C LYS A 85 4.03 -17.41 -2.57
N ASN A 86 3.82 -18.60 -3.12
CA ASN A 86 3.93 -19.86 -2.38
C ASN A 86 5.33 -20.47 -2.36
N ALA A 87 6.28 -19.94 -3.16
CA ALA A 87 7.63 -20.45 -3.20
C ALA A 87 8.34 -20.31 -1.82
N PRO A 88 9.31 -21.17 -1.49
CA PRO A 88 10.16 -20.92 -0.33
C PRO A 88 10.90 -19.59 -0.49
N ILE A 89 10.92 -18.76 0.55
CA ILE A 89 11.76 -17.56 0.60
C ILE A 89 13.21 -18.04 0.56
N LYS A 90 13.81 -17.95 -0.62
CA LYS A 90 15.26 -18.14 -0.75
C LYS A 90 15.85 -16.77 -0.47
N ILE A 91 16.46 -16.59 0.70
CA ILE A 91 17.27 -15.41 1.00
C ILE A 91 18.43 -15.43 0.00
N ARG A 92 18.29 -14.66 -1.08
CA ARG A 92 19.27 -14.56 -2.17
C ARG A 92 19.90 -13.18 -2.25
N SER A 93 19.23 -12.18 -1.71
CA SER A 93 19.68 -10.80 -1.79
C SER A 93 20.76 -10.53 -0.76
N GLU A 94 21.81 -9.84 -1.16
CA GLU A 94 22.74 -9.18 -0.25
C GLU A 94 22.07 -7.92 0.33
N LEU A 95 22.56 -7.43 1.47
CA LEU A 95 22.03 -6.21 2.09
C LEU A 95 22.03 -5.02 1.11
N ALA A 96 23.08 -4.87 0.30
CA ALA A 96 23.18 -3.80 -0.70
C ALA A 96 22.11 -3.91 -1.80
N ASP A 97 21.76 -5.14 -2.22
CA ASP A 97 20.71 -5.39 -3.21
C ASP A 97 19.32 -5.07 -2.63
N SER A 98 19.07 -5.48 -1.39
CA SER A 98 17.82 -5.17 -0.67
C SER A 98 17.60 -3.65 -0.53
N ARG A 99 18.63 -2.91 -0.11
CA ARG A 99 18.59 -1.44 -0.03
C ARG A 99 18.37 -0.81 -1.41
N LEU A 100 19.03 -1.32 -2.45
CA LEU A 100 18.84 -0.83 -3.82
C LEU A 100 17.40 -1.01 -4.31
N MET A 101 16.79 -2.16 -4.01
CA MET A 101 15.38 -2.42 -4.35
C MET A 101 14.42 -1.47 -3.65
N MET A 102 14.60 -1.26 -2.34
CA MET A 102 13.78 -0.30 -1.59
C MET A 102 13.97 1.13 -2.11
N GLN A 103 15.21 1.53 -2.43
CA GLN A 103 15.48 2.86 -3.00
C GLN A 103 14.82 3.04 -4.36
N ALA A 104 14.91 2.03 -5.23
CA ALA A 104 14.29 2.07 -6.55
C ALA A 104 12.77 2.21 -6.42
N TYR A 105 12.14 1.50 -5.49
CA TYR A 105 10.71 1.64 -5.20
C TYR A 105 10.34 3.05 -4.73
N ILE A 106 11.07 3.60 -3.76
CA ILE A 106 10.86 4.97 -3.27
C ILE A 106 10.97 5.98 -4.42
N ASN A 107 11.96 5.82 -5.30
CA ASN A 107 12.16 6.69 -6.44
C ASN A 107 11.00 6.59 -7.45
N GLN A 108 10.51 5.38 -7.75
CA GLN A 108 9.34 5.18 -8.62
C GLN A 108 8.10 5.90 -8.06
N LEU A 109 7.85 5.80 -6.76
CA LEU A 109 6.72 6.49 -6.13
C LEU A 109 6.87 8.01 -6.16
N LYS A 110 8.09 8.54 -5.95
CA LYS A 110 8.37 9.98 -6.06
C LYS A 110 8.03 10.53 -7.44
N LEU A 111 8.35 9.79 -8.50
CA LEU A 111 7.97 10.18 -9.86
C LEU A 111 6.44 10.21 -10.04
N GLY A 112 5.72 9.27 -9.42
CA GLY A 112 4.26 9.18 -9.52
C GLY A 112 3.49 10.16 -8.62
N ILE A 113 4.18 10.89 -7.75
CA ILE A 113 3.58 11.96 -6.92
C ILE A 113 3.59 13.30 -7.67
N GLN A 114 4.54 13.50 -8.58
CA GLN A 114 4.61 14.72 -9.38
C GLN A 114 3.41 14.77 -10.34
N PRO A 115 2.80 15.95 -10.55
CA PRO A 115 1.77 16.12 -11.56
C PRO A 115 2.42 15.91 -12.93
N ILE A 116 2.11 14.79 -13.56
CA ILE A 116 2.48 14.50 -14.94
C ILE A 116 1.22 14.81 -15.76
N ASP A 117 1.38 15.55 -16.86
CA ASP A 117 0.29 15.93 -17.77
C ASP A 117 -0.37 14.74 -18.49
N ASP A 118 0.15 13.52 -18.29
CA ASP A 118 -0.27 12.30 -18.95
C ASP A 118 -0.61 11.18 -17.96
N ASP A 119 -1.52 10.29 -18.36
CA ASP A 119 -1.98 9.12 -17.59
C ASP A 119 -0.86 8.07 -17.35
N GLU A 120 0.35 8.32 -17.85
CA GLU A 120 1.56 7.52 -17.68
C GLU A 120 2.17 7.70 -16.29
N THR A 121 1.46 7.27 -15.26
CA THR A 121 2.03 7.29 -13.91
C THR A 121 3.01 6.13 -13.73
N PRO A 122 4.26 6.38 -13.32
CA PRO A 122 5.16 5.32 -12.90
C PRO A 122 4.57 4.58 -11.69
N LEU A 123 4.71 3.26 -11.73
CA LEU A 123 4.12 2.29 -10.80
C LEU A 123 2.62 2.54 -10.50
N PRO A 124 1.71 1.90 -11.25
CA PRO A 124 0.27 1.97 -11.01
C PRO A 124 -0.10 1.59 -9.57
N MET A 125 -1.14 2.23 -9.01
CA MET A 125 -1.62 1.95 -7.65
C MET A 125 -1.93 0.45 -7.44
N ALA A 126 -2.44 -0.22 -8.47
CA ALA A 126 -2.76 -1.65 -8.44
C ALA A 126 -1.54 -2.57 -8.32
N ASP A 127 -0.34 -2.05 -8.52
CA ASP A 127 0.91 -2.81 -8.44
C ASP A 127 1.58 -2.62 -7.07
N ILE A 128 1.21 -1.60 -6.30
CA ILE A 128 1.85 -1.24 -5.02
C ILE A 128 1.83 -2.40 -4.01
N PRO A 129 0.71 -3.08 -3.74
CA PRO A 129 0.73 -4.16 -2.74
C PRO A 129 1.59 -5.35 -3.15
N ASP A 130 1.63 -5.70 -4.44
CA ASP A 130 2.51 -6.75 -4.94
C ASP A 130 3.99 -6.33 -4.87
N MET A 131 4.30 -5.05 -5.12
CA MET A 131 5.65 -4.51 -4.95
C MET A 131 6.10 -4.50 -3.50
N LEU A 132 5.24 -4.11 -2.57
CA LEU A 132 5.54 -4.14 -1.13
C LEU A 132 5.78 -5.57 -0.65
N TYR A 133 4.96 -6.52 -1.10
CA TYR A 133 5.19 -7.94 -0.83
C TYR A 133 6.55 -8.39 -1.39
N PHE A 134 6.86 -7.98 -2.61
CA PHE A 134 8.13 -8.28 -3.25
C PHE A 134 9.30 -7.78 -2.40
N LEU A 135 9.30 -6.50 -2.02
CA LEU A 135 10.33 -5.92 -1.17
C LEU A 135 10.43 -6.63 0.19
N TYR A 136 9.30 -6.95 0.81
CA TYR A 136 9.27 -7.63 2.10
C TYR A 136 9.96 -9.00 2.04
N ARG A 137 9.77 -9.79 0.98
CA ARG A 137 10.47 -11.08 0.81
C ARG A 137 11.97 -10.95 0.63
N HIS A 138 12.43 -9.83 0.10
CA HIS A 138 13.84 -9.51 -0.09
C HIS A 138 14.41 -8.63 1.03
N PHE A 139 13.61 -8.35 2.06
CA PHE A 139 14.03 -7.55 3.20
C PHE A 139 15.09 -8.29 4.02
N LEU A 140 16.14 -7.58 4.39
CA LEU A 140 17.21 -8.10 5.25
C LEU A 140 17.38 -7.21 6.48
N PRO A 141 17.82 -7.77 7.62
CA PRO A 141 18.30 -6.98 8.74
C PRO A 141 19.41 -6.01 8.27
N GLY A 142 19.28 -4.75 8.63
CA GLY A 142 20.08 -3.62 8.13
C GLY A 142 19.33 -2.71 7.13
N CYS A 143 18.17 -3.12 6.61
CA CYS A 143 17.33 -2.29 5.74
C CYS A 143 16.30 -1.44 6.51
N GLN A 144 16.25 -1.55 7.85
CA GLN A 144 15.25 -0.84 8.68
C GLN A 144 15.29 0.68 8.49
N GLU A 145 16.45 1.24 8.18
CA GLU A 145 16.64 2.67 7.92
C GLU A 145 15.76 3.23 6.78
N MET A 146 15.35 2.38 5.84
CA MET A 146 14.55 2.76 4.68
C MET A 146 13.04 2.67 4.92
N ILE A 147 12.62 2.00 6.00
CA ILE A 147 11.19 1.78 6.30
C ILE A 147 10.44 3.10 6.49
N PRO A 148 10.93 4.08 7.28
CA PRO A 148 10.20 5.34 7.48
C PRO A 148 9.87 6.08 6.18
N GLU A 149 10.87 6.24 5.30
CA GLU A 149 10.68 6.92 4.02
C GLU A 149 9.76 6.12 3.09
N LEU A 150 9.90 4.78 3.07
CA LEU A 150 9.05 3.89 2.29
C LEU A 150 7.57 4.01 2.70
N LEU A 151 7.28 4.07 3.99
CA LEU A 151 5.91 4.28 4.49
C LEU A 151 5.37 5.64 4.04
N GLY A 152 6.09 6.72 4.34
CA GLY A 152 5.67 8.08 4.04
C GLY A 152 5.40 8.29 2.54
N ILE A 153 6.34 7.88 1.68
CA ILE A 153 6.19 8.08 0.23
C ILE A 153 5.06 7.23 -0.37
N THR A 154 4.82 6.03 0.17
CA THR A 154 3.71 5.18 -0.26
C THR A 154 2.37 5.82 0.13
N ILE A 155 2.26 6.40 1.32
CA ILE A 155 1.05 7.13 1.76
C ILE A 155 0.78 8.33 0.86
N GLN A 156 1.80 9.12 0.55
CA GLN A 156 1.68 10.27 -0.36
C GLN A 156 1.20 9.83 -1.75
N ARG A 157 1.73 8.72 -2.28
CA ARG A 157 1.24 8.16 -3.54
C ARG A 157 -0.22 7.72 -3.45
N CYS A 158 -0.63 7.13 -2.33
CA CYS A 158 -2.02 6.74 -2.10
C CYS A 158 -2.95 7.96 -2.09
N TRP A 159 -2.52 9.09 -1.51
CA TRP A 159 -3.28 10.34 -1.59
C TRP A 159 -3.51 10.79 -3.03
N VAL A 160 -2.47 10.78 -3.87
CA VAL A 160 -2.59 11.13 -5.29
C VAL A 160 -3.55 10.19 -6.01
N ALA A 161 -3.46 8.89 -5.76
CA ALA A 161 -4.34 7.90 -6.37
C ALA A 161 -5.81 8.04 -5.89
N PHE A 162 -6.02 8.29 -4.59
CA PHE A 162 -7.33 8.45 -3.98
C PHE A 162 -8.09 9.67 -4.52
N LEU A 163 -7.37 10.77 -4.79
CA LEU A 163 -7.95 11.99 -5.35
C LEU A 163 -8.36 11.84 -6.83
N ASN A 164 -8.00 10.74 -7.50
CA ASN A 164 -8.46 10.44 -8.85
C ASN A 164 -9.85 9.75 -8.82
N PRO A 165 -10.93 10.43 -9.24
CA PRO A 165 -12.29 9.93 -9.08
C PRO A 165 -12.60 8.67 -9.88
N PHE A 166 -11.86 8.40 -10.97
CA PHE A 166 -12.14 7.29 -11.86
C PHE A 166 -11.66 5.93 -11.33
N LYS A 167 -10.88 5.91 -10.24
CA LYS A 167 -10.18 4.71 -9.76
C LYS A 167 -10.51 4.34 -8.30
N ILE A 168 -11.55 4.93 -7.70
CA ILE A 168 -11.87 4.80 -6.26
C ILE A 168 -12.15 3.34 -5.84
N THR A 169 -12.97 2.58 -6.58
CA THR A 169 -13.30 1.20 -6.19
C THR A 169 -12.08 0.29 -6.18
N ALA A 170 -11.23 0.39 -7.21
CA ALA A 170 -9.97 -0.35 -7.27
C ALA A 170 -9.03 0.10 -6.15
N PHE A 171 -8.99 1.40 -5.85
CA PHE A 171 -8.16 1.95 -4.78
C PHE A 171 -8.43 1.29 -3.42
N LEU A 172 -9.69 1.02 -3.04
CA LEU A 172 -10.02 0.44 -1.73
C LEU A 172 -9.38 -0.95 -1.51
N VAL A 173 -9.37 -1.79 -2.54
CA VAL A 173 -8.78 -3.14 -2.49
C VAL A 173 -7.25 -3.05 -2.34
N GLU A 174 -6.63 -2.16 -3.11
CA GLU A 174 -5.18 -1.99 -3.11
C GLU A 174 -4.69 -1.30 -1.83
N PHE A 175 -5.44 -0.32 -1.35
CA PHE A 175 -5.18 0.35 -0.08
C PHE A 175 -5.21 -0.65 1.09
N ARG A 176 -6.20 -1.56 1.13
CA ARG A 176 -6.21 -2.66 2.11
C ARG A 176 -4.93 -3.49 2.05
N GLY A 177 -4.53 -3.91 0.84
CA GLY A 177 -3.32 -4.73 0.64
C GLY A 177 -2.06 -4.00 1.12
N MET A 178 -1.96 -2.71 0.84
CA MET A 178 -0.87 -1.84 1.27
C MET A 178 -0.79 -1.75 2.80
N LEU A 179 -1.92 -1.54 3.50
CA LEU A 179 -1.94 -1.48 4.98
C LEU A 179 -1.43 -2.78 5.61
N GLY A 180 -1.80 -3.93 5.04
CA GLY A 180 -1.27 -5.22 5.50
C GLY A 180 0.26 -5.31 5.41
N TRP A 181 0.85 -4.77 4.35
CA TRP A 181 2.32 -4.74 4.20
C TRP A 181 3.00 -3.70 5.08
N PHE A 182 2.36 -2.56 5.35
CA PHE A 182 2.90 -1.60 6.32
C PHE A 182 3.10 -2.23 7.68
N ARG A 183 2.12 -3.02 8.14
CA ARG A 183 2.24 -3.78 9.39
C ARG A 183 3.42 -4.75 9.36
N ALA A 184 3.59 -5.46 8.25
CA ALA A 184 4.71 -6.39 8.08
C ALA A 184 6.07 -5.66 8.17
N PHE A 185 6.20 -4.49 7.54
CA PHE A 185 7.41 -3.66 7.64
C PHE A 185 7.61 -3.09 9.04
N ILE A 186 6.55 -2.64 9.71
CA ILE A 186 6.63 -2.18 11.10
C ILE A 186 7.14 -3.30 12.02
N GLY A 187 6.67 -4.54 11.82
CA GLY A 187 7.18 -5.72 12.53
C GLY A 187 8.67 -6.00 12.29
N CYS A 188 9.28 -5.46 11.24
CA CYS A 188 10.74 -5.57 11.06
C CYS A 188 11.55 -4.79 12.11
N PHE A 189 10.93 -3.85 12.84
CA PHE A 189 11.58 -3.17 13.97
C PHE A 189 11.73 -4.05 15.22
N ASP A 190 11.07 -5.21 15.28
CA ASP A 190 11.27 -6.17 16.37
C ASP A 190 12.61 -6.90 16.25
N GLN A 191 13.24 -6.84 15.06
CA GLN A 191 14.57 -7.40 14.85
C GLN A 191 15.64 -6.51 15.51
N PRO A 192 16.68 -7.08 16.14
CA PRO A 192 17.72 -6.29 16.79
C PRO A 192 18.43 -5.32 15.82
N HIS A 193 18.38 -4.02 16.11
CA HIS A 193 19.13 -2.98 15.40
C HIS A 193 19.54 -1.87 16.38
N PRO A 194 20.77 -1.32 16.30
CA PRO A 194 21.27 -0.30 17.23
C PRO A 194 20.35 0.94 17.33
N ASP A 195 19.80 1.38 16.20
CA ASP A 195 19.02 2.61 16.10
C ASP A 195 17.49 2.40 16.09
N ASN A 196 17.00 1.22 16.50
CA ASN A 196 15.57 0.88 16.36
C ASN A 196 14.62 1.93 16.94
N GLU A 197 14.90 2.46 18.13
CA GLU A 197 14.01 3.46 18.75
C GLU A 197 13.91 4.74 17.92
N ASN A 198 15.03 5.22 17.37
CA ASN A 198 15.04 6.37 16.46
C ASN A 198 14.33 6.05 15.13
N LEU A 199 14.48 4.83 14.61
CA LEU A 199 13.81 4.42 13.38
C LEU A 199 12.30 4.27 13.56
N LYS A 200 11.84 3.75 14.70
CA LYS A 200 10.42 3.68 15.07
C LYS A 200 9.83 5.08 15.18
N LEU A 201 10.52 6.00 15.86
CA LEU A 201 10.14 7.41 15.92
C LEU A 201 9.98 8.00 14.52
N LYS A 202 11.00 7.86 13.66
CA LYS A 202 10.92 8.31 12.26
C LYS A 202 9.76 7.69 11.51
N ALA A 203 9.48 6.40 11.70
CA ALA A 203 8.36 5.73 11.04
C ALA A 203 7.02 6.34 11.45
N VAL A 204 6.83 6.65 12.74
CA VAL A 204 5.65 7.37 13.24
C VAL A 204 5.57 8.76 12.60
N THR A 205 6.64 9.56 12.69
CA THR A 205 6.69 10.92 12.14
C THR A 205 6.38 10.93 10.64
N HIS A 206 7.04 10.11 9.83
CA HIS A 206 6.80 10.03 8.38
C HIS A 206 5.36 9.61 8.05
N THR A 207 4.77 8.72 8.85
CA THR A 207 3.39 8.27 8.67
C THR A 207 2.38 9.37 9.00
N MET A 208 2.66 10.17 10.04
CA MET A 208 1.83 11.31 10.45
C MET A 208 1.97 12.51 9.51
N ASP A 209 3.19 12.86 9.12
CA ASP A 209 3.47 13.94 8.18
C ASP A 209 2.85 13.68 6.80
N SER A 210 2.74 12.42 6.41
CA SER A 210 2.07 11.99 5.18
C SER A 210 0.55 11.88 5.32
N ASP A 211 -0.01 12.22 6.48
CA ASP A 211 -1.44 12.22 6.82
C ASP A 211 -2.14 10.87 6.56
N LEU A 212 -1.54 9.76 7.03
CA LEU A 212 -2.19 8.44 6.94
C LEU A 212 -3.56 8.44 7.63
N MET A 213 -3.68 9.10 8.78
CA MET A 213 -4.94 9.15 9.53
C MET A 213 -6.03 9.90 8.78
N GLY A 214 -5.70 11.02 8.12
CA GLY A 214 -6.63 11.72 7.25
C GLY A 214 -7.02 10.88 6.04
N LEU A 215 -6.09 10.11 5.48
CA LEU A 215 -6.37 9.21 4.36
C LEU A 215 -7.34 8.12 4.77
N ILE A 216 -7.07 7.42 5.89
CA ILE A 216 -7.97 6.41 6.45
C ILE A 216 -9.34 7.01 6.73
N GLY A 217 -9.40 8.18 7.37
CA GLY A 217 -10.65 8.86 7.67
C GLY A 217 -11.47 9.17 6.41
N ARG A 218 -10.83 9.64 5.33
CA ARG A 218 -11.53 9.86 4.05
C ARG A 218 -11.95 8.54 3.40
N VAL A 219 -11.09 7.53 3.38
CA VAL A 219 -11.42 6.21 2.86
C VAL A 219 -12.66 5.64 3.53
N MET A 220 -12.77 5.77 4.87
CA MET A 220 -13.94 5.31 5.62
C MET A 220 -15.25 6.00 5.20
N VAL A 221 -15.20 7.26 4.77
CA VAL A 221 -16.38 7.98 4.26
C VAL A 221 -16.84 7.43 2.90
N PHE A 222 -15.93 6.88 2.11
CA PHE A 222 -16.25 6.29 0.81
C PHE A 222 -16.69 4.82 0.87
N ILE A 223 -16.56 4.18 2.04
CA ILE A 223 -17.06 2.82 2.24
C ILE A 223 -18.59 2.86 2.23
N ASN A 224 -19.21 2.14 1.29
CA ASN A 224 -20.67 2.00 1.25
C ASN A 224 -21.15 1.25 2.52
N PRO A 225 -21.94 1.89 3.42
CA PRO A 225 -22.39 1.27 4.67
C PRO A 225 -23.45 0.18 4.47
N THR A 226 -24.08 0.12 3.28
CA THR A 226 -25.10 -0.85 2.90
C THR A 226 -24.75 -1.48 1.54
N PRO A 227 -23.67 -2.27 1.48
CA PRO A 227 -23.30 -2.94 0.24
C PRO A 227 -24.34 -4.00 -0.11
N LYS A 228 -24.84 -3.95 -1.35
CA LYS A 228 -25.83 -4.91 -1.85
C LYS A 228 -25.23 -6.28 -2.11
N ALA A 229 -23.96 -6.33 -2.51
CA ALA A 229 -23.25 -7.58 -2.78
C ALA A 229 -22.57 -8.09 -1.49
N PRO A 230 -22.68 -9.40 -1.18
CA PRO A 230 -21.98 -10.00 -0.04
C PRO A 230 -20.46 -9.82 -0.10
N GLU A 231 -19.87 -9.82 -1.30
CA GLU A 231 -18.43 -9.63 -1.49
C GLU A 231 -17.96 -8.22 -1.10
N ASP A 232 -18.78 -7.20 -1.37
CA ASP A 232 -18.50 -5.82 -0.99
C ASP A 232 -18.56 -5.64 0.54
N LEU A 233 -19.52 -6.33 1.20
CA LEU A 233 -19.60 -6.38 2.67
C LEU A 233 -18.31 -6.93 3.28
N ASP A 234 -17.86 -8.09 2.82
CA ASP A 234 -16.64 -8.74 3.29
C ASP A 234 -15.38 -7.89 3.01
N ASN A 235 -15.31 -7.26 1.84
CA ASN A 235 -14.21 -6.37 1.50
C ASN A 235 -14.15 -5.13 2.41
N ASN A 236 -15.31 -4.52 2.70
CA ASN A 236 -15.43 -3.37 3.60
C ASN A 236 -15.03 -3.75 5.04
N GLU A 237 -15.51 -4.87 5.57
CA GLU A 237 -15.13 -5.36 6.90
C GLU A 237 -13.62 -5.63 6.99
N LYS A 238 -13.04 -6.26 5.97
CA LYS A 238 -11.59 -6.52 5.90
C LYS A 238 -10.79 -5.22 5.85
N LEU A 239 -11.23 -4.24 5.06
CA LEU A 239 -10.57 -2.94 4.98
C LEU A 239 -10.62 -2.22 6.34
N LEU A 240 -11.78 -2.13 6.97
CA LEU A 240 -11.93 -1.51 8.30
C LEU A 240 -11.05 -2.20 9.35
N LYS A 241 -10.97 -3.53 9.30
CA LYS A 241 -10.09 -4.30 10.18
C LYS A 241 -8.62 -3.98 9.95
N GLU A 242 -8.17 -3.84 8.70
CA GLU A 242 -6.78 -3.45 8.44
C GLU A 242 -6.49 -2.00 8.86
N CYS A 243 -7.46 -1.08 8.73
CA CYS A 243 -7.36 0.28 9.28
C CYS A 243 -7.22 0.27 10.82
N GLU A 244 -8.00 -0.56 11.52
CA GLU A 244 -7.86 -0.74 12.97
C GLU A 244 -6.48 -1.32 13.31
N ASN A 245 -6.07 -2.38 12.61
CA ASN A 245 -4.81 -3.05 12.87
C ASN A 245 -3.60 -2.13 12.69
N ILE A 246 -3.53 -1.37 11.59
CA ILE A 246 -2.40 -0.47 11.36
C ILE A 246 -2.34 0.64 12.41
N PHE A 247 -3.50 1.15 12.86
CA PHE A 247 -3.55 2.12 13.95
C PHE A 247 -3.00 1.54 15.24
N ILE A 248 -3.37 0.29 15.56
CA ILE A 248 -2.85 -0.43 16.72
C ILE A 248 -1.33 -0.58 16.61
N GLU A 249 -0.79 -1.04 15.48
CA GLU A 249 0.66 -1.18 15.30
C GLU A 249 1.39 0.15 15.50
N ILE A 250 0.90 1.23 14.88
CA ILE A 250 1.51 2.56 15.03
C ILE A 250 1.42 3.06 16.47
N SER A 251 0.32 2.79 17.19
CA SER A 251 0.15 3.20 18.58
C SER A 251 1.13 2.53 19.55
N TYR A 252 1.68 1.37 19.16
CA TYR A 252 2.70 0.67 19.92
C TYR A 252 4.13 1.10 19.56
N LEU A 253 4.31 1.91 18.52
CA LEU A 253 5.61 2.48 18.19
C LEU A 253 5.97 3.61 19.17
N PRO A 254 7.13 3.54 19.85
CA PRO A 254 7.62 4.62 20.67
C PRO A 254 8.19 5.77 19.81
N PRO A 255 8.15 7.02 20.31
CA PRO A 255 7.40 7.47 21.49
C PRO A 255 5.93 7.75 21.14
N GLY A 256 5.00 7.27 21.98
CA GLY A 256 3.56 7.54 21.78
C GLY A 256 3.17 9.04 21.81
N GLY A 257 4.06 9.90 22.31
CA GLY A 257 3.86 11.36 22.37
C GLY A 257 3.70 12.02 21.00
N GLU A 258 4.40 11.56 19.95
CA GLU A 258 4.29 12.16 18.60
C GLU A 258 2.89 11.97 18.02
N LEU A 259 2.27 10.82 18.28
CA LEU A 259 0.90 10.58 17.86
C LEU A 259 -0.08 11.39 18.73
N GLU A 260 0.23 11.69 20.00
CA GLU A 260 -0.50 12.68 20.81
C GLU A 260 -0.47 14.06 20.18
N ASP A 261 0.73 14.57 19.92
CA ASP A 261 0.99 15.90 19.40
C ASP A 261 0.30 16.08 18.05
N TYR A 262 0.37 15.07 17.17
CA TYR A 262 -0.36 15.04 15.90
C TYR A 262 -1.87 15.27 16.09
N PHE A 263 -2.51 14.56 17.02
CA PHE A 263 -3.94 14.72 17.28
C PHE A 263 -4.27 16.05 17.96
N VAL A 264 -3.41 16.53 18.85
CA VAL A 264 -3.56 17.84 19.49
C VAL A 264 -3.50 18.96 18.46
N ASP A 265 -2.51 18.94 17.56
CA ASP A 265 -2.31 19.93 16.50
C ASP A 265 -3.47 19.96 15.50
N ARG A 266 -4.06 18.81 15.20
CA ARG A 266 -5.27 18.71 14.36
C ARG A 266 -6.57 19.04 15.10
N GLY A 267 -6.49 19.48 16.36
CA GLY A 267 -7.64 19.88 17.18
C GLY A 267 -8.50 18.71 17.69
N VAL A 268 -8.03 17.47 17.54
CA VAL A 268 -8.70 16.25 18.00
C VAL A 268 -8.37 15.99 19.48
N GLY A 269 -7.12 16.26 19.88
CA GLY A 269 -6.62 16.01 21.24
C GLY A 269 -7.19 16.95 22.31
N ALA A 270 -7.32 18.26 22.02
CA ALA A 270 -7.73 19.25 23.02
C ALA A 270 -9.14 19.04 23.61
N ARG A 271 -10.07 18.42 22.86
CA ARG A 271 -11.43 18.07 23.37
C ARG A 271 -11.45 16.76 24.15
N ILE A 272 -10.57 15.82 23.81
CA ILE A 272 -10.54 14.46 24.39
C ILE A 272 -9.69 14.44 25.67
N GLN A 273 -8.54 15.13 25.68
CA GLN A 273 -7.65 15.21 26.86
C GLN A 273 -8.35 15.87 28.05
N LYS A 274 -9.23 16.84 27.79
CA LYS A 274 -10.02 17.55 28.81
C LYS A 274 -11.21 16.73 29.35
N SER A 275 -11.65 15.69 28.65
CA SER A 275 -12.85 14.91 29.00
C SER A 275 -12.56 13.49 29.49
N LEU A 276 -11.42 12.91 29.14
CA LEU A 276 -11.25 11.45 29.18
C LEU A 276 -9.91 10.94 29.75
N GLY A 277 -9.04 11.79 30.30
CA GLY A 277 -8.01 11.34 31.24
C GLY A 277 -6.77 10.64 30.66
N GLY A 278 -6.36 10.96 29.44
CA GLY A 278 -5.05 10.59 28.88
C GLY A 278 -5.08 9.73 27.61
N TRP A 279 -3.89 9.35 27.14
CA TRP A 279 -3.65 8.76 25.82
C TRP A 279 -4.27 7.39 25.58
N ASN A 280 -4.26 6.54 26.62
CA ASN A 280 -4.97 5.26 26.59
C ASN A 280 -6.44 5.46 26.21
N THR A 281 -7.05 6.59 26.60
CA THR A 281 -8.44 6.87 26.29
C THR A 281 -8.67 7.36 24.87
N LEU A 282 -7.67 7.98 24.21
CA LEU A 282 -7.75 8.35 22.79
C LEU A 282 -7.62 7.11 21.90
N VAL A 283 -6.68 6.21 22.21
CA VAL A 283 -6.57 4.90 21.53
C VAL A 283 -7.86 4.12 21.72
N ILE A 284 -8.41 4.10 22.93
CA ILE A 284 -9.74 3.53 23.22
C ILE A 284 -10.81 4.25 22.40
N PHE A 285 -10.84 5.58 22.29
CA PHE A 285 -11.85 6.31 21.54
C PHE A 285 -11.79 6.03 20.04
N VAL A 286 -10.60 6.07 19.43
CA VAL A 286 -10.39 5.74 18.02
C VAL A 286 -10.79 4.29 17.79
N LYS A 287 -10.35 3.37 18.65
CA LYS A 287 -10.80 1.96 18.62
C LYS A 287 -12.31 1.84 18.76
N HIS A 288 -12.95 2.61 19.64
CA HIS A 288 -14.41 2.64 19.80
C HIS A 288 -15.10 3.27 18.60
N ALA A 289 -14.51 4.24 17.92
CA ALA A 289 -15.04 4.82 16.69
C ALA A 289 -14.96 3.81 15.53
N PHE A 290 -13.86 3.05 15.42
CA PHE A 290 -13.75 1.92 14.50
C PHE A 290 -14.75 0.81 14.82
N ILE A 291 -14.85 0.41 16.09
CA ILE A 291 -15.79 -0.59 16.58
C ILE A 291 -17.24 -0.13 16.38
N ALA A 292 -17.55 1.14 16.63
CA ALA A 292 -18.87 1.71 16.40
C ALA A 292 -19.20 1.75 14.91
N GLY A 293 -18.24 2.13 14.05
CA GLY A 293 -18.38 2.02 12.60
C GLY A 293 -18.68 0.59 12.16
N LEU A 294 -17.91 -0.39 12.64
CA LEU A 294 -18.12 -1.82 12.40
C LEU A 294 -19.46 -2.33 12.95
N HIS A 295 -19.90 -1.84 14.12
CA HIS A 295 -21.18 -2.21 14.70
C HIS A 295 -22.35 -1.64 13.92
N VAL A 296 -22.29 -0.38 13.52
CA VAL A 296 -23.29 0.25 12.63
C VAL A 296 -23.41 -0.59 11.36
N PHE A 297 -22.27 -0.94 10.75
CA PHE A 297 -22.19 -1.78 9.55
C PHE A 297 -22.82 -3.17 9.72
N LYS A 298 -22.52 -3.86 10.83
CA LYS A 298 -23.13 -5.17 11.13
C LYS A 298 -24.62 -5.08 11.41
N ARG A 299 -25.09 -3.98 12.03
CA ARG A 299 -26.50 -3.80 12.40
C ARG A 299 -27.36 -3.47 11.19
N THR A 300 -26.89 -2.62 10.28
CA THR A 300 -27.56 -2.32 9.01
C THR A 300 -27.64 -3.54 8.11
N GLY A 301 -26.54 -4.28 7.93
CA GLY A 301 -26.53 -5.50 7.12
C GLY A 301 -27.38 -6.66 7.69
N SER A 302 -27.65 -6.67 8.99
CA SER A 302 -28.54 -7.67 9.63
C SER A 302 -30.02 -7.26 9.56
N ARG A 303 -30.32 -5.96 9.50
CA ARG A 303 -31.69 -5.44 9.47
C ARG A 303 -32.32 -5.57 8.09
N GLU A 304 -31.56 -5.35 7.02
CA GLU A 304 -32.05 -5.54 5.64
C GLU A 304 -32.35 -7.02 5.31
N ARG A 305 -31.64 -7.99 5.91
CA ARG A 305 -31.99 -9.42 5.77
C ARG A 305 -33.32 -9.81 6.41
N LEU A 306 -33.88 -8.96 7.27
CA LEU A 306 -35.19 -9.14 7.91
C LEU A 306 -36.31 -8.34 7.21
N GLU A 307 -35.95 -7.34 6.38
CA GLU A 307 -36.89 -6.40 5.76
C GLU A 307 -37.11 -6.64 4.25
N ASP A 308 -36.78 -7.83 3.71
CA ASP A 308 -37.16 -8.28 2.35
C ASP A 308 -38.68 -8.56 2.18
N ARG A 309 -39.52 -7.92 3.01
CA ARG A 309 -40.95 -7.73 2.80
C ARG A 309 -41.29 -6.26 3.06
N GLU A 310 -41.66 -5.59 1.97
CA GLU A 310 -42.37 -4.29 1.87
C GLU A 310 -41.50 -3.01 1.71
N GLY A 311 -41.45 -2.52 0.46
CA GLY A 311 -41.68 -1.11 0.05
C GLY A 311 -40.71 0.01 0.50
N PRO A 312 -40.14 0.83 -0.42
CA PRO A 312 -39.15 1.85 -0.05
C PRO A 312 -39.81 3.15 0.40
N THR A 313 -39.29 3.74 1.48
CA THR A 313 -39.50 5.17 1.80
C THR A 313 -38.17 5.86 2.08
N GLU A 314 -38.05 7.06 1.52
CA GLU A 314 -36.95 8.02 1.56
C GLU A 314 -36.33 8.24 2.95
N VAL A 315 -34.99 8.37 2.98
CA VAL A 315 -34.32 9.28 3.94
C VAL A 315 -33.20 10.03 3.23
N VAL A 316 -33.44 11.33 3.09
CA VAL A 316 -32.57 12.38 2.55
C VAL A 316 -31.69 12.96 3.66
N ALA A 317 -30.48 13.35 3.26
CA ALA A 317 -29.61 14.40 3.83
C ALA A 317 -29.28 14.40 5.33
N MET A 318 -27.99 14.18 5.63
CA MET A 318 -27.23 15.04 6.55
C MET A 318 -25.76 14.65 6.46
N LEU A 319 -24.92 15.58 5.96
CA LEU A 319 -23.53 15.82 6.36
C LEU A 319 -22.93 16.86 5.38
N ARG A 320 -23.31 18.12 5.58
CA ARG A 320 -22.54 19.28 5.09
C ARG A 320 -21.78 19.80 6.29
N VAL A 321 -20.51 19.40 6.41
CA VAL A 321 -19.58 19.99 7.39
C VAL A 321 -18.66 20.92 6.60
N GLU A 322 -18.92 22.21 6.71
CA GLU A 322 -18.04 23.27 6.24
C GLU A 322 -16.95 23.51 7.30
N HIS A 323 -15.68 23.21 6.96
CA HIS A 323 -14.49 23.77 7.61
C HIS A 323 -13.29 23.75 6.64
N PRO A 324 -12.28 24.62 6.83
CA PRO A 324 -11.65 25.33 5.74
C PRO A 324 -10.52 24.54 5.06
N VAL A 325 -10.71 24.26 3.78
CA VAL A 325 -9.62 23.89 2.85
C VAL A 325 -8.89 25.16 2.43
N HIS A 326 -8.08 25.71 3.32
CA HIS A 326 -7.14 26.78 2.99
C HIS A 326 -5.73 26.29 3.28
N ASN A 327 -5.19 25.51 2.32
CA ASN A 327 -3.78 25.58 1.90
C ASN A 327 -3.43 24.69 0.69
N TYR A 328 -4.35 23.85 0.20
CA TYR A 328 -4.11 23.07 -1.04
C TYR A 328 -4.80 23.65 -2.30
N MET A 329 -5.57 24.73 -2.18
CA MET A 329 -6.32 25.35 -3.30
C MET A 329 -5.72 26.64 -3.87
N ARG A 330 -4.47 27.01 -3.51
CA ARG A 330 -3.81 28.18 -4.12
C ARG A 330 -3.15 27.90 -5.48
N PHE A 331 -3.17 26.65 -5.97
CA PHE A 331 -2.56 26.30 -7.26
C PHE A 331 -3.53 26.16 -8.44
N PHE A 332 -4.85 26.33 -8.24
CA PHE A 332 -5.84 26.16 -9.31
C PHE A 332 -6.61 27.43 -9.71
N ASN A 333 -6.23 28.62 -9.23
CA ASN A 333 -6.86 29.89 -9.61
C ASN A 333 -5.91 30.90 -10.27
N ALA A 334 -4.90 30.39 -10.97
CA ALA A 334 -4.07 31.22 -11.85
C ALA A 334 -3.61 30.42 -13.08
N PHE A 335 -4.56 29.84 -13.82
CA PHE A 335 -4.51 29.62 -15.27
C PHE A 335 -5.93 29.43 -15.81
#